data_AF-A0A3D3KUC2-F1
#
_entry.id   AF-A0A3D3KUC2-F1
#
_cell.length_a   1.000
_cell.length_b   1.000
_cell.length_c   1.000
_cell.angle_alpha   90.00
_cell.angle_beta   90.00
_cell.angle_gamma   90.00
#
_symmetry.space_group_name_H-M   'P 1'
#
loop_
_entity.id
_entity.type
_entity.pdbx_description
1 polymer ?
#
loop_
_entity_poly.entity_id
_entity_poly.type
_entity_poly.pdbx_seq_one_letter_code
_entity_poly.pdbx_strand_id
1 'polypeptide(L)'
;AAAVATALDVEQSVTDGRILRTHILRPTWHFVHRDDLRWLTALSAPRLHQGNAGMYRRTGIDAAAADRSGEVLAEAVRGGRHLTREQLATRLQDAGFTATGFGLAYLIMHAEISGILASGSPVRSPGGALKQTYALFDERVPAGPAVPLTRAEALSELVRRYFTSRGPATVKDCADWSGLTMADVRLGLQQSLATAPETLATSV
;
A
#
# COMPACT_ATOMS: atom_id res chain seq x y z
N ALA A 1 15.67 -26.67 -14.34
CA ALA A 1 14.29 -26.31 -13.92
C ALA A 1 14.40 -25.19 -12.90
N ALA A 2 13.64 -24.10 -13.03
CA ALA A 2 13.56 -23.12 -11.96
C ALA A 2 12.99 -23.82 -10.70
N ALA A 3 13.59 -23.59 -9.54
CA ALA A 3 13.06 -24.11 -8.28
C ALA A 3 11.61 -23.62 -8.10
N VAL A 4 10.72 -24.52 -7.71
CA VAL A 4 9.30 -24.18 -7.46
C VAL A 4 9.24 -23.33 -6.20
N ALA A 5 8.68 -22.12 -6.31
CA ALA A 5 8.46 -21.26 -5.17
C ALA A 5 7.43 -21.88 -4.20
N THR A 6 7.69 -21.75 -2.91
CA THR A 6 6.88 -22.29 -1.80
C THR A 6 6.25 -21.17 -0.98
N ALA A 7 5.34 -21.51 -0.08
CA ALA A 7 4.79 -20.56 0.88
C ALA A 7 5.89 -19.95 1.79
N LEU A 8 6.94 -20.72 2.10
CA LEU A 8 8.07 -20.25 2.89
C LEU A 8 8.89 -19.19 2.14
N ASP A 9 9.03 -19.30 0.82
CA ASP A 9 9.72 -18.29 0.01
C ASP A 9 8.97 -16.94 0.01
N VAL A 10 7.63 -17.00 0.05
CA VAL A 10 6.78 -15.82 0.19
C VAL A 10 6.93 -15.22 1.59
N GLU A 11 6.84 -16.04 2.65
CA GLU A 11 7.05 -15.59 4.03
C GLU A 11 8.43 -14.94 4.20
N GLN A 12 9.49 -15.55 3.64
CA GLN A 12 10.83 -15.00 3.66
C GLN A 12 10.91 -13.69 2.88
N SER A 13 10.28 -13.59 1.71
CA SER A 13 10.26 -12.35 0.92
C SER A 13 9.53 -11.20 1.63
N VAL A 14 8.51 -11.49 2.45
CA VAL A 14 7.87 -10.51 3.34
C VAL A 14 8.79 -10.15 4.50
N THR A 15 9.48 -11.13 5.09
CA THR A 15 10.43 -10.94 6.19
C THR A 15 11.58 -10.03 5.78
N ASP A 16 12.18 -10.29 4.62
CA ASP A 16 13.27 -9.50 4.03
C ASP A 16 12.80 -8.13 3.51
N GLY A 17 11.48 -7.91 3.45
CA GLY A 17 10.88 -6.71 2.89
C GLY A 17 11.06 -6.56 1.39
N ARG A 18 11.35 -7.66 0.65
CA ARG A 18 11.36 -7.66 -0.82
C ARG A 18 9.96 -7.39 -1.37
N ILE A 19 8.96 -8.05 -0.78
CA ILE A 19 7.55 -7.75 -0.98
C ILE A 19 6.95 -7.24 0.33
N LEU A 20 6.03 -6.28 0.24
CA LEU A 20 5.39 -5.67 1.40
C LEU A 20 3.88 -5.74 1.23
N ARG A 21 3.17 -5.96 2.34
CA ARG A 21 1.71 -5.90 2.39
C ARG A 21 1.26 -4.53 2.90
N THR A 22 0.37 -3.87 2.17
CA THR A 22 -0.27 -2.62 2.61
C THR A 22 -1.59 -2.36 1.86
N HIS A 23 -2.33 -1.33 2.27
CA HIS A 23 -3.52 -0.84 1.56
C HIS A 23 -3.12 0.09 0.42
N ILE A 24 -3.43 -0.31 -0.83
CA ILE A 24 -3.02 0.41 -2.04
C ILE A 24 -3.98 0.09 -3.18
N LEU A 25 -4.11 0.98 -4.17
CA LEU A 25 -5.08 0.93 -5.28
C LEU A 25 -6.54 0.96 -4.81
N ARG A 26 -6.98 -0.08 -4.10
CA ARG A 26 -8.30 -0.24 -3.47
C ARG A 26 -8.14 -0.43 -1.95
N PRO A 27 -9.18 -0.26 -1.11
CA PRO A 27 -9.08 -0.41 0.35
C PRO A 27 -8.99 -1.88 0.78
N THR A 28 -8.13 -2.66 0.11
CA THR A 28 -7.80 -4.05 0.40
C THR A 28 -6.28 -4.21 0.49
N TRP A 29 -5.80 -5.18 1.25
CA TRP A 29 -4.37 -5.49 1.30
C TRP A 29 -3.87 -6.08 -0.02
N HIS A 30 -2.73 -5.59 -0.48
CA HIS A 30 -2.00 -6.13 -1.63
C HIS A 30 -0.55 -6.41 -1.25
N PHE A 31 0.07 -7.39 -1.90
CA PHE A 31 1.52 -7.52 -1.93
C PHE A 31 2.11 -6.68 -3.06
N VAL A 32 3.14 -5.90 -2.75
CA VAL A 32 3.80 -5.00 -3.70
C VAL A 32 5.32 -5.14 -3.52
N HIS A 33 6.07 -5.11 -4.62
CA HIS A 33 7.52 -5.04 -4.55
C HIS A 33 7.95 -3.73 -3.90
N ARG A 34 8.95 -3.77 -3.00
CA ARG A 34 9.37 -2.57 -2.24
C ARG A 34 9.74 -1.39 -3.13
N ASP A 35 10.36 -1.66 -4.28
CA ASP A 35 10.84 -0.61 -5.21
C ASP A 35 9.67 0.14 -5.87
N ASP A 36 8.49 -0.49 -5.94
CA ASP A 36 7.31 0.12 -6.54
C ASP A 36 6.40 0.81 -5.52
N LEU A 37 6.56 0.47 -4.24
CA LEU A 37 5.57 0.84 -3.24
C LEU A 37 5.46 2.36 -3.07
N ARG A 38 6.59 3.09 -3.13
CA ARG A 38 6.60 4.55 -2.95
C ARG A 38 5.75 5.28 -4.00
N TRP A 39 5.96 4.99 -5.28
CA TRP A 39 5.22 5.66 -6.35
C TRP A 39 3.76 5.20 -6.43
N LEU A 40 3.49 3.92 -6.15
CA LEU A 40 2.12 3.41 -6.12
C LEU A 40 1.32 4.01 -4.96
N THR A 41 1.93 4.21 -3.79
CA THR A 41 1.28 4.84 -2.63
C THR A 41 0.93 6.27 -2.98
N ALA A 42 1.88 7.04 -3.51
CA ALA A 42 1.64 8.43 -3.94
C ALA A 42 0.52 8.52 -4.98
N LEU A 43 0.44 7.58 -5.92
CA LEU A 43 -0.61 7.54 -6.94
C LEU A 43 -2.00 7.21 -6.37
N SER A 44 -2.05 6.28 -5.41
CA SER A 44 -3.30 5.67 -4.90
C SER A 44 -3.91 6.41 -3.70
N ALA A 45 -3.07 7.00 -2.84
CA ALA A 45 -3.49 7.54 -1.55
C ALA A 45 -4.63 8.56 -1.62
N PRO A 46 -4.66 9.52 -2.58
CA PRO A 46 -5.74 10.49 -2.64
C PRO A 46 -7.13 9.85 -2.81
N ARG A 47 -7.24 8.83 -3.68
CA ARG A 47 -8.52 8.13 -3.90
C ARG A 47 -8.90 7.22 -2.74
N LEU A 48 -7.91 6.61 -2.09
CA LEU A 48 -8.14 5.78 -0.90
C LEU A 48 -8.63 6.60 0.28
N HIS A 49 -8.02 7.76 0.56
CA HIS A 49 -8.51 8.66 1.59
C HIS A 49 -9.92 9.18 1.27
N GLN A 50 -10.17 9.54 0.00
CA GLN A 50 -11.52 9.95 -0.45
C GLN A 50 -12.56 8.84 -0.23
N GLY A 51 -12.26 7.60 -0.65
CA GLY A 51 -13.17 6.46 -0.51
C GLY A 51 -13.44 6.09 0.95
N ASN A 52 -12.47 6.29 1.83
CA ASN A 52 -12.58 5.97 3.26
C ASN A 52 -13.10 7.14 4.12
N ALA A 53 -13.30 8.34 3.55
CA ALA A 53 -13.69 9.53 4.30
C ALA A 53 -14.96 9.36 5.14
N GLY A 54 -15.93 8.59 4.66
CA GLY A 54 -17.14 8.26 5.42
C GLY A 54 -16.85 7.43 6.67
N MET A 55 -15.92 6.48 6.57
CA MET A 55 -15.51 5.65 7.70
C MET A 55 -14.61 6.41 8.66
N TYR A 56 -13.70 7.26 8.17
CA TYR A 56 -12.91 8.16 9.00
C TYR A 56 -13.80 9.00 9.91
N ARG A 57 -14.86 9.63 9.38
CA ARG A 57 -15.84 10.37 10.20
C ARG A 57 -16.53 9.48 11.24
N ARG A 58 -16.98 8.28 10.85
CA ARG A 58 -17.64 7.34 11.77
C ARG A 58 -16.74 6.86 12.90
N THR A 59 -15.43 6.82 12.67
CA THR A 59 -14.43 6.38 13.65
C THR A 59 -13.70 7.53 14.34
N GLY A 60 -14.08 8.78 14.10
CA GLY A 60 -13.46 9.95 14.72
C GLY A 60 -12.04 10.28 14.23
N ILE A 61 -11.70 9.92 12.99
CA ILE A 61 -10.42 10.25 12.36
C ILE A 61 -10.60 11.51 11.52
N ASP A 62 -10.38 12.66 12.14
CA ASP A 62 -10.17 13.92 11.41
C ASP A 62 -8.66 14.13 11.13
N ALA A 63 -8.30 15.28 10.56
CA ALA A 63 -6.91 15.60 10.23
C ALA A 63 -6.01 15.60 11.47
N ALA A 64 -6.45 16.19 12.58
CA ALA A 64 -5.66 16.26 13.81
C ALA A 64 -5.47 14.87 14.46
N ALA A 65 -6.51 14.04 14.46
CA ALA A 65 -6.44 12.67 14.92
C ALA A 65 -5.54 11.81 14.02
N ALA A 66 -5.62 12.00 12.70
CA ALA A 66 -4.77 11.33 11.73
C ALA A 66 -3.29 11.66 11.96
N ASP A 67 -2.95 12.95 12.06
CA ASP A 67 -1.58 13.41 12.29
C ASP A 67 -1.03 12.86 13.62
N ARG A 68 -1.77 13.07 14.72
CA ARG A 68 -1.34 12.61 16.06
C ARG A 68 -1.21 11.10 16.14
N SER A 69 -2.13 10.35 15.53
CA SER A 69 -2.03 8.89 15.50
C SER A 69 -0.88 8.40 14.62
N GLY A 70 -0.61 9.10 13.51
CA GLY A 70 0.51 8.85 12.62
C GLY A 70 1.84 9.00 13.32
N GLU A 71 2.02 10.08 14.10
CA GLU A 71 3.22 10.30 14.93
C GLU A 71 3.44 9.19 15.97
N VAL A 72 2.39 8.83 16.71
CA VAL A 72 2.44 7.74 17.71
C VAL A 72 2.82 6.42 17.06
N LEU A 73 2.21 6.10 15.91
CA LEU A 73 2.48 4.88 15.18
C LEU A 73 3.90 4.86 14.60
N ALA A 74 4.34 5.96 13.97
CA ALA A 74 5.68 6.10 13.43
C ALA A 74 6.73 5.91 14.52
N GLU A 75 6.56 6.57 15.66
CA GLU A 75 7.48 6.44 16.78
C GLU A 75 7.47 5.03 17.35
N ALA A 76 6.31 4.38 17.48
CA ALA A 76 6.22 3.02 17.99
C ALA A 76 7.08 2.03 17.19
N VAL A 77 7.19 2.20 15.87
CA VAL A 77 7.93 1.29 14.98
C VAL A 77 9.30 1.80 14.52
N ARG A 78 9.71 3.00 14.92
CA ARG A 78 11.02 3.59 14.56
C ARG A 78 12.19 2.72 15.03
N GLY A 79 13.29 2.73 14.27
CA GLY A 79 14.54 2.06 14.64
C GLY A 79 14.51 0.57 14.35
N GLY A 80 13.85 0.16 13.27
CA GLY A 80 13.74 -1.24 12.84
C GLY A 80 12.79 -2.08 13.67
N ARG A 81 11.85 -1.46 14.41
CA ARG A 81 10.89 -2.19 15.24
C ARG A 81 9.75 -2.74 14.36
N HIS A 82 9.35 -3.97 14.66
CA HIS A 82 8.22 -4.65 14.02
C HIS A 82 7.17 -4.98 15.08
N LEU A 83 6.02 -4.29 15.05
CA LEU A 83 4.99 -4.45 16.07
C LEU A 83 3.73 -5.11 15.53
N THR A 84 3.10 -5.97 16.32
CA THR A 84 1.79 -6.53 15.98
C THR A 84 0.70 -5.47 16.07
N ARG A 85 -0.47 -5.79 15.50
CA ARG A 85 -1.67 -4.94 15.61
C ARG A 85 -2.03 -4.64 17.07
N GLU A 86 -1.91 -5.63 17.96
CA GLU A 86 -2.22 -5.48 19.39
C GLU A 86 -1.23 -4.55 20.08
N GLN A 87 0.06 -4.68 19.77
CA GLN A 87 1.09 -3.78 20.31
C GLN A 87 0.87 -2.33 19.85
N LEU A 88 0.51 -2.11 18.59
CA LEU A 88 0.14 -0.77 18.10
C LEU A 88 -1.13 -0.23 18.79
N ALA A 89 -2.11 -1.09 19.06
CA ALA A 89 -3.31 -0.71 19.80
C ALA A 89 -2.97 -0.18 21.19
N THR A 90 -2.09 -0.87 21.92
CA THR A 90 -1.59 -0.42 23.22
C THR A 90 -0.93 0.96 23.12
N ARG A 91 -0.04 1.18 22.13
CA ARG A 91 0.61 2.49 21.94
C ARG A 91 -0.37 3.62 21.68
N LEU A 92 -1.40 3.35 20.88
CA LEU A 92 -2.47 4.33 20.62
C LEU A 92 -3.32 4.58 21.87
N GLN A 93 -3.60 3.56 22.68
CA GLN A 93 -4.34 3.69 23.94
C GLN A 93 -3.59 4.51 24.98
N ASP A 94 -2.28 4.27 25.12
CA ASP A 94 -1.41 5.07 25.98
C ASP A 94 -1.41 6.55 25.57
N ALA A 95 -1.61 6.84 24.27
CA ALA A 95 -1.73 8.19 23.71
C ALA A 95 -3.19 8.74 23.72
N GLY A 96 -4.12 8.06 24.38
CA GLY A 96 -5.49 8.53 24.59
C GLY A 96 -6.49 8.22 23.46
N PHE A 97 -6.14 7.36 22.50
CA PHE A 97 -7.10 6.85 21.51
C PHE A 97 -7.84 5.62 22.04
N THR A 98 -9.11 5.43 21.67
CA THR A 98 -9.82 4.18 22.00
C THR A 98 -9.14 2.96 21.36
N ALA A 99 -8.74 3.10 20.09
CA ALA A 99 -7.98 2.10 19.33
C ALA A 99 -8.49 0.64 19.48
N THR A 100 -9.80 0.44 19.32
CA THR A 100 -10.44 -0.89 19.25
C THR A 100 -11.24 -1.04 17.95
N GLY A 101 -11.60 -2.28 17.61
CA GLY A 101 -12.51 -2.59 16.49
C GLY A 101 -12.19 -1.85 15.19
N PHE A 102 -13.20 -1.15 14.65
CA PHE A 102 -13.04 -0.33 13.45
C PHE A 102 -12.15 0.90 13.66
N GLY A 103 -12.16 1.52 14.84
CA GLY A 103 -11.28 2.66 15.13
C GLY A 103 -9.80 2.30 14.93
N LEU A 104 -9.36 1.18 15.52
CA LEU A 104 -8.00 0.66 15.31
C LEU A 104 -7.74 0.28 13.85
N ALA A 105 -8.72 -0.35 13.18
CA ALA A 105 -8.58 -0.74 11.79
C ALA A 105 -8.32 0.47 10.88
N TYR A 106 -9.09 1.55 11.06
CA TYR A 106 -8.97 2.73 10.22
C TYR A 106 -7.81 3.63 10.60
N LEU A 107 -7.35 3.67 11.86
CA LEU A 107 -6.10 4.36 12.23
C LEU A 107 -4.88 3.70 11.56
N ILE A 108 -4.79 2.37 11.61
CA ILE A 108 -3.71 1.63 10.94
C ILE A 108 -3.81 1.78 9.42
N MET A 109 -5.01 1.63 8.85
CA MET A 109 -5.22 1.79 7.41
C MET A 109 -4.86 3.21 6.96
N HIS A 110 -5.22 4.25 7.73
CA HIS A 110 -4.83 5.61 7.43
C HIS A 110 -3.30 5.75 7.41
N ALA A 111 -2.60 5.25 8.42
CA ALA A 111 -1.14 5.28 8.48
C ALA A 111 -0.47 4.50 7.33
N GLU A 112 -1.05 3.37 6.90
CA GLU A 112 -0.60 2.61 5.73
C GLU A 112 -0.78 3.42 4.42
N ILE A 113 -1.95 4.02 4.22
CA ILE A 113 -2.26 4.82 3.02
C ILE A 113 -1.39 6.09 2.97
N SER A 114 -1.13 6.70 4.11
CA SER A 114 -0.28 7.89 4.23
C SER A 114 1.23 7.60 4.16
N GLY A 115 1.63 6.35 3.96
CA GLY A 115 3.05 5.98 3.84
C GLY A 115 3.83 6.10 5.14
N ILE A 116 3.16 5.93 6.29
CA ILE A 116 3.80 5.89 7.61
C ILE A 116 4.15 4.45 7.97
N LEU A 117 3.20 3.53 7.76
CA LEU A 117 3.38 2.11 8.02
C LEU A 117 3.42 1.29 6.73
N ALA A 118 4.16 0.20 6.78
CA ALA A 118 4.04 -0.94 5.89
C ALA A 118 4.09 -2.24 6.70
N SER A 119 3.91 -3.40 6.06
CA SER A 119 4.13 -4.67 6.75
C SER A 119 5.55 -4.78 7.30
N GLY A 120 5.67 -5.14 8.57
CA GLY A 120 6.91 -5.57 9.18
C GLY A 120 7.22 -7.04 8.91
N SER A 121 8.23 -7.57 9.61
CA SER A 121 8.58 -8.98 9.56
C SER A 121 7.55 -9.81 10.34
N PRO A 122 6.84 -10.76 9.71
CA PRO A 122 5.85 -11.58 10.38
C PRO A 122 6.45 -12.37 11.54
N VAL A 123 5.66 -12.60 12.58
CA VAL A 123 6.09 -13.37 13.76
C VAL A 123 5.16 -14.55 13.98
N ARG A 124 5.66 -15.66 14.52
CA ARG A 124 4.78 -16.77 14.92
C ARG A 124 4.38 -16.61 16.38
N SER A 125 3.08 -16.77 16.64
CA SER A 125 2.56 -16.90 17.99
C SER A 125 3.06 -18.19 18.66
N PRO A 126 2.94 -18.32 20.00
CA PRO A 126 3.30 -19.57 20.69
C PRO A 126 2.61 -20.82 20.13
N GLY A 127 1.37 -20.67 19.62
CA GLY A 127 0.62 -21.74 18.95
C GLY A 127 0.98 -21.95 17.48
N GLY A 128 2.05 -21.34 16.97
CA GLY A 128 2.54 -21.52 15.60
C GLY A 128 1.84 -20.68 14.52
N ALA A 129 0.74 -20.00 14.85
CA ALA A 129 0.02 -19.15 13.89
C ALA A 129 0.85 -17.91 13.52
N LEU A 130 0.91 -17.61 12.22
CA LEU A 130 1.60 -16.44 11.68
C LEU A 130 0.80 -15.16 11.99
N LYS A 131 1.45 -14.20 12.63
CA LYS A 131 0.93 -12.88 12.93
C LYS A 131 1.64 -11.84 12.09
N GLN A 132 0.84 -10.96 11.49
CA GLN A 132 1.33 -9.83 10.74
C GLN A 132 1.81 -8.73 11.69
N THR A 133 2.90 -8.08 11.32
CA THR A 133 3.45 -6.92 12.02
C THR A 133 3.48 -5.71 11.11
N TYR A 134 3.77 -4.56 11.68
CA TYR A 134 3.88 -3.27 11.03
C TYR A 134 5.24 -2.65 11.36
N ALA A 135 5.79 -1.91 10.41
CA ALA A 135 7.10 -1.28 10.50
C ALA A 135 7.07 0.10 9.84
N LEU A 136 8.07 0.93 10.12
CA LEU A 136 8.19 2.25 9.52
C LEU A 136 8.37 2.11 8.01
N PHE A 137 7.54 2.81 7.23
CA PHE A 137 7.54 2.71 5.77
C PHE A 137 8.92 2.96 5.18
N ASP A 138 9.59 4.04 5.58
CA ASP A 138 10.89 4.44 5.03
C ASP A 138 12.04 3.51 5.42
N GLU A 139 11.89 2.68 6.46
CA GLU A 139 12.88 1.65 6.82
C GLU A 139 12.70 0.37 6.00
N ARG A 140 11.54 0.19 5.37
CA ARG A 140 11.19 -0.99 4.57
C ARG A 140 11.20 -0.73 3.07
N VAL A 141 10.97 0.52 2.68
CA VAL A 141 10.78 0.97 1.30
C VAL A 141 11.97 1.84 0.89
N PRO A 142 12.73 1.46 -0.15
CA PRO A 142 13.82 2.28 -0.65
C PRO A 142 13.39 3.72 -0.93
N ALA A 143 14.32 4.67 -0.79
CA ALA A 143 14.06 6.11 -1.01
C ALA A 143 13.52 6.41 -2.43
N GLY A 144 13.71 5.50 -3.38
CA GLY A 144 13.32 5.68 -4.77
C GLY A 144 14.33 6.53 -5.55
N PRO A 145 14.02 6.89 -6.81
CA PRO A 145 14.85 7.78 -7.59
C PRO A 145 14.90 9.20 -7.01
N ALA A 146 15.99 9.93 -7.24
CA ALA A 146 16.15 11.31 -6.78
C ALA A 146 15.07 12.26 -7.31
N VAL A 147 14.58 11.98 -8.52
CA VAL A 147 13.42 12.66 -9.12
C VAL A 147 12.23 11.70 -9.06
N PRO A 148 11.20 11.98 -8.26
CA PRO A 148 9.99 11.18 -8.22
C PRO A 148 9.26 11.22 -9.57
N LEU A 149 8.53 10.13 -9.88
CA LEU A 149 7.62 10.12 -11.02
C LEU A 149 6.56 11.20 -10.85
N THR A 150 6.29 11.93 -11.92
CA THR A 150 5.08 12.73 -12.04
C THR A 150 3.84 11.82 -12.00
N ARG A 151 2.68 12.39 -11.68
CA ARG A 151 1.42 11.62 -11.70
C ARG A 151 1.15 10.99 -13.06
N ALA A 152 1.44 11.70 -14.16
CA ALA A 152 1.22 11.19 -15.51
C ALA A 152 2.12 9.98 -15.83
N GLU A 153 3.39 10.03 -15.42
CA GLU A 153 4.33 8.90 -15.56
C GLU A 153 3.91 7.71 -14.71
N ALA A 154 3.48 7.94 -13.46
CA ALA A 154 2.99 6.87 -12.58
C ALA A 154 1.71 6.21 -13.13
N LEU A 155 0.79 6.99 -13.72
CA LEU A 155 -0.39 6.47 -14.41
C LEU A 155 -0.01 5.64 -15.62
N SER A 156 0.90 6.16 -16.45
CA SER A 156 1.44 5.45 -17.62
C SER A 156 2.02 4.10 -17.23
N GLU A 157 2.86 4.07 -16.19
CA GLU A 157 3.53 2.86 -15.75
C GLU A 157 2.55 1.82 -15.16
N LEU A 158 1.60 2.24 -14.32
CA LEU A 158 0.58 1.33 -13.78
C LEU A 158 -0.27 0.73 -14.90
N VAL A 159 -0.74 1.58 -15.82
CA VAL A 159 -1.60 1.19 -16.94
C VAL A 159 -0.87 0.23 -17.88
N ARG A 160 0.38 0.55 -18.24
CA ARG A 160 1.23 -0.31 -19.06
C ARG A 160 1.35 -1.69 -18.42
N ARG A 161 1.75 -1.77 -17.14
CA ARG A 161 1.87 -3.04 -16.41
C ARG A 161 0.56 -3.81 -16.32
N TYR A 162 -0.56 -3.12 -16.13
CA TYR A 162 -1.89 -3.75 -16.08
C TYR A 162 -2.20 -4.45 -17.39
N PHE A 163 -2.19 -3.72 -18.50
CA PHE A 163 -2.58 -4.28 -19.80
C PHE A 163 -1.58 -5.33 -20.28
N THR A 164 -0.27 -5.18 -20.06
CA THR A 164 0.69 -6.23 -20.44
C THR A 164 0.55 -7.52 -19.63
N SER A 165 -0.09 -7.49 -18.45
CA SER A 165 -0.24 -8.67 -17.59
C SER A 165 -1.65 -9.26 -17.58
N ARG A 166 -2.66 -8.47 -17.97
CA ARG A 166 -4.09 -8.81 -17.86
C ARG A 166 -4.88 -8.49 -19.12
N GLY A 167 -4.22 -8.02 -20.17
CA GLY A 167 -4.82 -7.78 -21.48
C GLY A 167 -5.16 -9.08 -22.21
N PRO A 168 -6.07 -9.03 -23.21
CA PRO A 168 -6.84 -7.85 -23.63
C PRO A 168 -7.88 -7.46 -22.57
N ALA A 169 -8.00 -6.17 -22.27
CA ALA A 169 -8.89 -5.65 -21.23
C ALA A 169 -9.35 -4.22 -21.56
N THR A 170 -10.47 -3.77 -21.02
CA THR A 170 -10.98 -2.42 -21.27
C THR A 170 -10.43 -1.38 -20.28
N VAL A 171 -10.58 -0.09 -20.62
CA VAL A 171 -10.39 1.03 -19.68
C VAL A 171 -11.20 0.84 -18.40
N LYS A 172 -12.41 0.29 -18.51
CA LYS A 172 -13.28 0.05 -17.36
C LYS A 172 -12.72 -1.05 -16.46
N ASP A 173 -12.22 -2.13 -17.03
CA ASP A 173 -11.62 -3.23 -16.26
C ASP A 173 -10.39 -2.75 -15.48
N CYS A 174 -9.56 -1.91 -16.11
CA CYS A 174 -8.40 -1.31 -15.45
C CYS A 174 -8.81 -0.33 -14.34
N ALA A 175 -9.85 0.48 -14.55
CA ALA A 175 -10.35 1.41 -13.54
C ALA A 175 -10.93 0.66 -12.33
N ASP A 176 -11.75 -0.36 -12.58
CA ASP A 176 -12.35 -1.20 -11.54
C ASP A 176 -11.26 -1.95 -10.74
N TRP A 177 -10.24 -2.46 -11.42
CA TRP A 177 -9.09 -3.08 -10.78
C TRP A 177 -8.23 -2.07 -10.01
N SER A 178 -7.87 -0.93 -10.58
CA SER A 178 -6.92 -0.01 -9.92
C SER A 178 -7.57 0.89 -8.85
N GLY A 179 -8.90 1.05 -8.86
CA GLY A 179 -9.58 2.07 -8.06
C GLY A 179 -9.38 3.51 -8.60
N LEU A 180 -8.66 3.67 -9.72
CA LEU A 180 -8.49 4.93 -10.41
C LEU A 180 -9.75 5.32 -11.19
N THR A 181 -9.85 6.58 -11.60
CA THR A 181 -10.93 6.99 -12.51
C THR A 181 -10.66 6.48 -13.92
N MET A 182 -11.72 6.31 -14.71
CA MET A 182 -11.54 6.06 -16.15
C MET A 182 -10.77 7.18 -16.85
N ALA A 183 -10.83 8.42 -16.35
CA ALA A 183 -10.04 9.54 -16.88
C ALA A 183 -8.54 9.35 -16.61
N ASP A 184 -8.17 8.97 -15.39
CA ASP A 184 -6.79 8.62 -15.02
C ASP A 184 -6.25 7.48 -15.90
N VAL A 185 -7.05 6.42 -16.10
CA VAL A 185 -6.65 5.28 -16.95
C VAL A 185 -6.46 5.70 -18.41
N ARG A 186 -7.37 6.51 -18.97
CA ARG A 186 -7.21 7.03 -20.34
C ARG A 186 -5.97 7.90 -20.49
N LEU A 187 -5.67 8.74 -19.49
CA LEU A 187 -4.46 9.55 -19.48
C LEU A 187 -3.20 8.66 -19.46
N GLY A 188 -3.19 7.63 -18.60
CA GLY A 188 -2.09 6.66 -18.56
C GLY A 188 -1.90 5.92 -19.89
N LEU A 189 -2.99 5.51 -20.54
CA LEU A 189 -2.93 4.88 -21.87
C LEU A 189 -2.33 5.81 -22.92
N GLN A 190 -2.79 7.07 -22.96
CA GLN A 190 -2.28 8.06 -23.90
C GLN A 190 -0.77 8.28 -23.72
N GLN A 191 -0.30 8.40 -22.48
CA GLN A 191 1.12 8.56 -22.17
C GLN A 191 1.95 7.31 -22.50
N SER A 192 1.42 6.12 -22.21
CA SER A 192 2.09 4.85 -22.50
C SER A 192 2.25 4.63 -24.00
N LEU A 193 1.20 4.88 -24.79
CA LEU A 193 1.24 4.79 -26.25
C LEU A 193 2.16 5.82 -26.89
N ALA A 194 2.26 7.03 -26.33
CA ALA A 194 3.19 8.05 -26.81
C ALA A 194 4.66 7.67 -26.58
N THR A 195 4.95 6.92 -25.52
CA THR A 195 6.32 6.57 -25.12
C THR A 195 6.77 5.21 -25.67
N ALA A 196 5.84 4.26 -25.81
CA ALA A 196 6.13 2.89 -26.23
C ALA A 196 4.93 2.27 -26.99
N PRO A 197 4.63 2.74 -28.22
CA PRO A 197 3.41 2.41 -28.96
C PRO A 197 3.21 0.91 -29.20
N GLU A 198 4.29 0.14 -29.34
CA GLU A 198 4.22 -1.30 -29.60
C GLU A 198 3.86 -2.14 -28.36
N THR A 199 4.04 -1.59 -27.15
CA THR A 199 3.88 -2.34 -25.89
C THR A 199 2.42 -2.72 -25.60
N LEU A 200 1.45 -2.03 -26.21
CA LEU A 200 0.03 -2.19 -25.92
C LEU A 200 -0.82 -2.54 -27.15
N ALA A 201 -0.21 -2.78 -28.31
CA ALA A 201 -0.90 -2.94 -29.59
C ALA A 201 -1.94 -4.09 -29.64
N THR A 202 -1.80 -5.09 -28.75
CA THR A 202 -2.70 -6.26 -28.67
C THR A 202 -3.33 -6.46 -27.27
N SER A 203 -3.09 -5.54 -26.34
CA SER A 203 -3.38 -5.74 -24.91
C SER A 203 -4.51 -4.87 -24.37
N VAL A 204 -5.05 -3.94 -25.17
CA VAL A 204 -6.16 -3.02 -24.83
C VAL A 204 -7.39 -3.37 -25.65
#